data_AF-A0A0G1U4G0-F1
#
_entry.id   AF-A0A0G1U4G0-F1
#
_cell.length_a   1.000
_cell.length_b   1.000
_cell.length_c   1.000
_cell.angle_alpha   90.00
_cell.angle_beta   90.00
_cell.angle_gamma   90.00
#
_symmetry.space_group_name_H-M   'P 1'
#
loop_
_entity.id
_entity.type
_entity.pdbx_description
1 polymer ?
#
loop_
_entity_poly.entity_id
_entity_poly.type
_entity_poly.pdbx_seq_one_letter_code
_entity_poly.pdbx_strand_id
1 'polypeptide(L)'
;MLSDIAKNKVDYSILALISGCFVVYFLAQKLNPNNLLIGSVIYAFSYLLWGVWHHLRSKTLSLRIVLEYFLVSTLAVIIVATLLL
;
A
#
# COMPACT_ATOMS: atom_id res chain seq x y z
N MET A 1 -4.46 -16.92 6.95
CA MET A 1 -3.36 -16.04 6.51
C MET A 1 -2.45 -16.75 5.53
N LEU A 2 -1.67 -17.77 5.93
CA LEU A 2 -0.80 -18.53 4.99
C LEU A 2 -1.59 -19.27 3.89
N SER A 3 -2.75 -19.83 4.23
CA SER A 3 -3.66 -20.48 3.28
C SER A 3 -4.24 -19.51 2.24
N ASP A 4 -4.44 -18.25 2.61
CA ASP A 4 -4.96 -17.21 1.73
C ASP A 4 -3.88 -16.73 0.75
N ILE A 5 -2.66 -16.52 1.25
CA ILE A 5 -1.48 -16.20 0.42
C ILE A 5 -1.23 -17.33 -0.60
N ALA A 6 -1.34 -18.58 -0.18
CA ALA A 6 -1.15 -19.73 -1.07
C ALA A 6 -2.23 -19.83 -2.16
N LYS A 7 -3.45 -19.34 -1.90
CA LYS A 7 -4.55 -19.32 -2.87
C LYS A 7 -4.47 -18.12 -3.83
N ASN A 8 -4.02 -16.97 -3.32
CA ASN A 8 -3.99 -15.70 -4.04
C ASN A 8 -2.56 -15.27 -4.41
N LYS A 9 -1.69 -16.22 -4.76
CA LYS A 9 -0.24 -15.98 -5.00
C LYS A 9 0.02 -14.83 -5.97
N VAL A 10 -0.78 -14.71 -7.03
CA VAL A 10 -0.63 -13.65 -8.04
C VAL A 10 -0.88 -12.28 -7.43
N ASP A 11 -1.98 -12.11 -6.69
CA ASP A 11 -2.32 -10.84 -6.05
C ASP A 11 -1.23 -10.41 -5.06
N TYR A 12 -0.74 -11.34 -4.24
CA TYR A 12 0.36 -11.06 -3.30
C TYR A 12 1.70 -10.84 -4.00
N SER A 13 1.96 -11.46 -5.16
CA SER A 13 3.17 -11.19 -5.96
C SER A 13 3.13 -9.80 -6.58
N ILE A 14 1.96 -9.35 -7.04
CA ILE A 14 1.75 -7.98 -7.52
C ILE A 14 2.00 -6.99 -6.38
N LEU A 15 1.46 -7.25 -5.19
CA LEU A 15 1.71 -6.41 -4.02
C LEU A 15 3.20 -6.34 -3.70
N ALA A 16 3.87 -7.49 -3.62
CA ALA A 16 5.29 -7.57 -3.34
C ALA A 16 6.14 -6.81 -4.37
N LEU A 17 5.77 -6.88 -5.65
CA LEU A 17 6.44 -6.13 -6.71
C LEU A 17 6.26 -4.62 -6.54
N ILE A 18 5.02 -4.16 -6.33
CA ILE A 18 4.71 -2.74 -6.11
C ILE A 18 5.44 -2.21 -4.87
N SER A 19 5.42 -2.96 -3.76
CA SER A 19 6.14 -2.63 -2.54
C SER A 19 7.65 -2.60 -2.76
N GLY A 20 8.21 -3.56 -3.50
CA GLY A 20 9.63 -3.59 -3.85
C GLY A 20 10.04 -2.37 -4.67
N CYS A 21 9.26 -2.00 -5.69
CA CYS A 21 9.48 -0.78 -6.47
C CYS A 21 9.43 0.48 -5.59
N PHE A 22 8.48 0.57 -4.67
CA PHE A 22 8.39 1.69 -3.75
C PHE A 22 9.60 1.77 -2.80
N VAL A 23 10.09 0.65 -2.27
CA VAL A 23 11.30 0.63 -1.43
C VAL A 23 12.51 1.14 -2.21
N VAL A 24 12.71 0.67 -3.44
CA VAL A 24 13.81 1.16 -4.30
C VAL A 24 13.67 2.66 -4.56
N TYR A 25 12.46 3.12 -4.89
CA TYR A 25 12.17 4.55 -5.07
C TYR A 25 12.48 5.37 -3.81
N PHE A 26 12.01 4.92 -2.65
CA PHE A 26 12.20 5.61 -1.36
C PHE A 26 13.69 5.75 -1.04
N LEU A 27 14.48 4.70 -1.21
CA LEU A 27 15.93 4.74 -0.99
C LEU A 27 16.63 5.68 -1.97
N ALA A 28 16.18 5.73 -3.23
CA ALA A 28 16.74 6.62 -4.26
C ALA A 28 16.39 8.10 -4.00
N GLN A 29 15.23 8.39 -3.41
CA GLN A 29 14.74 9.74 -3.16
C GLN A 29 14.93 10.23 -1.72
N LYS A 30 15.72 9.52 -0.90
CA LYS A 30 15.87 9.79 0.55
C LYS A 30 16.26 11.22 0.94
N LEU A 31 16.88 11.98 0.02
CA LEU A 31 17.31 13.37 0.24
C LEU A 31 16.32 14.41 -0.31
N ASN A 32 15.22 13.97 -0.93
CA ASN A 32 14.22 14.84 -1.55
C ASN A 32 12.86 14.62 -0.88
N PRO A 33 12.54 15.39 0.19
CA PRO A 33 11.34 15.17 0.99
C PRO A 33 10.04 15.34 0.19
N ASN A 34 10.02 16.26 -0.78
CA ASN A 34 8.86 16.43 -1.66
C ASN A 34 8.57 15.18 -2.49
N ASN A 35 9.63 14.59 -3.10
CA ASN A 35 9.49 13.35 -3.86
C ASN A 35 9.08 12.17 -2.96
N LEU A 36 9.64 12.06 -1.75
CA LEU A 36 9.25 11.03 -0.80
C LEU A 36 7.77 11.14 -0.40
N LEU A 37 7.29 12.35 -0.14
CA LEU A 37 5.88 12.57 0.20
C LEU A 37 4.96 12.16 -0.96
N ILE A 38 5.27 12.63 -2.18
CA ILE A 38 4.50 12.28 -3.39
C ILE A 38 4.50 10.76 -3.61
N GLY A 39 5.67 10.12 -3.56
CA GLY A 39 5.79 8.67 -3.72
C GLY A 39 5.03 7.90 -2.64
N SER A 40 5.03 8.39 -1.40
CA SER A 40 4.31 7.76 -0.29
C SER A 40 2.79 7.87 -0.46
N VAL A 41 2.30 9.01 -0.95
CA VAL A 41 0.88 9.18 -1.31
C VAL A 41 0.48 8.23 -2.45
N ILE A 42 1.31 8.13 -3.50
CA ILE A 42 1.07 7.20 -4.62
C ILE A 42 1.04 5.76 -4.13
N TYR A 43 1.99 5.36 -3.27
CA TYR A 43 2.05 4.01 -2.72
C TYR A 43 0.86 3.72 -1.80
N ALA A 44 0.49 4.64 -0.92
CA ALA A 44 -0.67 4.50 -0.04
C ALA A 44 -1.96 4.33 -0.85
N PHE A 45 -2.14 5.12 -1.92
CA PHE A 45 -3.28 4.97 -2.83
C PHE A 45 -3.26 3.62 -3.56
N SER A 46 -2.08 3.19 -4.03
CA SER A 46 -1.91 1.89 -4.68
C SER A 46 -2.22 0.72 -3.74
N TYR A 47 -1.81 0.82 -2.47
CA TYR A 47 -2.12 -0.17 -1.42
C TYR A 47 -3.62 -0.25 -1.13
N LEU A 48 -4.29 0.89 -1.01
CA LEU A 48 -5.74 0.96 -0.86
C LEU A 48 -6.46 0.29 -2.04
N LEU A 49 -6.09 0.63 -3.28
CA LEU A 49 -6.67 0.04 -4.49
C LEU A 49 -6.42 -1.47 -4.56
N TRP A 50 -5.21 -1.92 -4.24
CA TRP A 50 -4.88 -3.34 -4.19
C TRP A 50 -5.75 -4.09 -3.18
N GLY A 51 -5.92 -3.55 -1.97
CA GLY A 51 -6.75 -4.14 -0.92
C GLY A 51 -8.21 -4.30 -1.36
N VAL A 52 -8.77 -3.23 -1.94
CA VAL A 52 -10.14 -3.26 -2.50
C VAL A 52 -10.25 -4.30 -3.62
N TRP A 53 -9.32 -4.31 -4.57
CA TRP A 53 -9.32 -5.25 -5.70
C TRP A 53 -9.21 -6.72 -5.24
N HIS A 54 -8.27 -7.01 -4.35
CA HIS A 54 -8.04 -8.34 -3.80
C HIS A 54 -9.29 -8.89 -3.09
N HIS A 55 -9.91 -8.07 -2.22
CA HIS A 55 -11.10 -8.47 -1.49
C HIS A 55 -12.37 -8.51 -2.36
N LEU A 56 -12.43 -7.71 -3.42
CA LEU A 56 -13.49 -7.80 -4.43
C LEU A 56 -13.42 -9.14 -5.19
N ARG A 57 -12.24 -9.53 -5.68
CA ARG A 57 -12.04 -10.82 -6.36
C ARG A 57 -12.27 -12.02 -5.44
N SER A 58 -11.89 -11.89 -4.18
CA SER A 58 -12.08 -12.94 -3.17
C SER A 58 -13.53 -13.03 -2.64
N LYS A 59 -14.45 -12.15 -3.10
CA LYS A 59 -15.84 -12.02 -2.63
C LYS A 59 -15.95 -11.79 -1.11
N THR A 60 -14.92 -11.18 -0.52
CA THR A 60 -14.86 -10.88 0.91
C THR A 60 -14.98 -9.38 1.19
N LEU A 61 -15.19 -8.55 0.16
CA LEU A 61 -15.23 -7.10 0.32
C LEU A 61 -16.39 -6.69 1.24
N SER A 62 -16.07 -5.93 2.27
CA SER A 62 -17.04 -5.28 3.16
C SER A 62 -16.60 -3.84 3.41
N LEU A 63 -17.55 -2.97 3.76
CA LEU A 63 -17.26 -1.56 4.08
C LEU A 63 -16.22 -1.45 5.21
N ARG A 64 -16.30 -2.36 6.19
CA ARG A 64 -15.31 -2.48 7.27
C ARG A 64 -13.89 -2.64 6.73
N ILE A 65 -13.69 -3.57 5.79
CA ILE A 65 -12.37 -3.82 5.20
C ILE A 65 -11.89 -2.59 4.43
N VAL A 66 -12.75 -1.95 3.64
CA VAL A 66 -12.39 -0.72 2.91
C VAL A 66 -11.91 0.37 3.88
N LEU A 67 -12.62 0.54 5.01
CA LEU A 67 -12.23 1.48 6.06
C LEU A 67 -10.88 1.11 6.70
N GLU A 68 -10.61 -0.18 6.94
CA GLU A 68 -9.32 -0.63 7.47
C GLU A 68 -8.17 -0.24 6.53
N TYR A 69 -8.28 -0.52 5.22
CA TYR A 69 -7.25 -0.11 4.26
C TYR A 69 -7.13 1.40 4.13
N PHE A 70 -8.25 2.13 4.16
CA PHE A 70 -8.25 3.59 4.07
C PHE A 70 -7.56 4.22 5.29
N LEU A 71 -7.89 3.77 6.49
CA LEU A 71 -7.30 4.27 7.74
C LEU A 71 -5.80 3.97 7.81
N VAL A 72 -5.37 2.75 7.45
CA VAL A 72 -3.94 2.38 7.43
C VAL A 72 -3.17 3.20 6.41
N SER A 73 -3.72 3.38 5.19
CA SER A 73 -3.08 4.17 4.14
C SER A 73 -2.93 5.64 4.54
N THR A 74 -3.99 6.21 5.14
CA THR A 74 -3.99 7.60 5.62
C THR A 74 -3.00 7.78 6.76
N LEU A 75 -3.00 6.86 7.72
CA LEU A 75 -2.05 6.89 8.85
C LEU A 75 -0.60 6.84 8.36
N ALA A 76 -0.28 5.98 7.38
CA ALA A 76 1.04 5.89 6.81
C ALA A 76 1.50 7.21 6.17
N VAL A 77 0.62 7.86 5.39
CA VAL A 77 0.91 9.18 4.80
C VAL A 77 1.12 10.24 5.87
N ILE A 78 0.29 10.27 6.91
CA ILE A 78 0.45 11.22 8.03
C ILE A 78 1.80 11.03 8.70
N ILE A 79 2.17 9.79 9.05
CA ILE A 79 3.46 9.49 9.67
C ILE A 79 4.61 9.96 8.80
N VAL A 80 4.62 9.61 7.51
CA VAL A 80 5.68 10.03 6.59
C VAL A 80 5.72 11.56 6.47
N ALA A 81 4.57 12.22 6.30
CA ALA A 81 4.50 13.67 6.23
C ALA A 81 5.10 14.33 7.49
N THR A 82 4.76 13.82 8.68
CA THR A 82 5.30 14.34 9.95
C THR A 82 6.80 14.12 10.14
N LEU A 83 7.37 13.07 9.53
CA LEU A 83 8.80 12.79 9.60
C LEU A 83 9.63 13.56 8.55
N LEU A 84 8.96 14.12 7.53
CA LEU A 84 9.59 14.90 6.46
C LEU A 84 9.49 16.42 6.67
N LEU A 85 8.65 16.86 7.61
CA LEU A 85 8.60 18.24 8.12
C LEU A 85 9.79 18.51 9.05
#